data_AF-A0AAW1DLX4-F1
#
_entry.id   AF-A0AAW1DLX4-F1
#
_cell.length_a   1.000
_cell.length_b   1.000
_cell.length_c   1.000
_cell.angle_alpha   90.00
_cell.angle_beta   90.00
_cell.angle_gamma   90.00
#
_symmetry.space_group_name_H-M   'P 1'
#
loop_
_entity.id
_entity.type
_entity.pdbx_description
1 polymer ?
#
loop_
_entity_poly.entity_id
_entity_poly.type
_entity_poly.pdbx_seq_one_letter_code
_entity_poly.pdbx_strand_id
1 'polypeptide(L)'
;MTREKMKPKYDLEDYIYDVESRSLEPSADPEDVYAQLQQKDKDLILAAELGKALLEKNEELSRANERLAEDYSQKLEVSFFVYLLQC
;
A
#
# COMPACT_ATOMS: atom_id res chain seq x y z
N MET A 1 -17.10 63.96 -1.37
CA MET A 1 -16.47 62.64 -1.15
C MET A 1 -17.48 61.55 -1.48
N THR A 2 -17.54 61.15 -2.74
CA THR A 2 -18.34 60.00 -3.17
C THR A 2 -17.57 58.74 -2.76
N ARG A 3 -18.03 58.08 -1.70
CA ARG A 3 -17.56 56.77 -1.29
C ARG A 3 -18.00 55.78 -2.37
N GLU A 4 -17.17 55.60 -3.40
CA GLU A 4 -17.29 54.46 -4.30
C GLU A 4 -17.28 53.21 -3.42
N LYS A 5 -18.44 52.55 -3.34
CA LYS A 5 -18.54 51.29 -2.65
C LYS A 5 -17.72 50.32 -3.48
N MET A 6 -16.56 49.96 -2.96
CA MET A 6 -15.71 48.90 -3.49
C MET A 6 -16.59 47.66 -3.59
N LYS A 7 -17.10 47.38 -4.79
CA LYS A 7 -17.83 46.15 -5.05
C LYS A 7 -16.82 45.02 -4.87
N PRO A 8 -17.12 44.01 -4.04
CA PRO A 8 -16.23 42.88 -3.88
C PRO A 8 -15.98 42.28 -5.27
N LYS A 9 -14.74 41.89 -5.53
CA LYS A 9 -14.28 41.38 -6.85
C LYS A 9 -15.01 40.11 -7.29
N TYR A 10 -15.78 39.50 -6.38
CA TYR A 10 -16.71 38.41 -6.59
C TYR A 10 -17.97 38.74 -5.78
N ASP A 11 -19.10 38.93 -6.46
CA ASP A 11 -20.39 39.02 -5.77
C ASP A 11 -20.85 37.61 -5.36
N LEU A 12 -21.69 37.50 -4.32
CA LEU A 12 -22.19 36.20 -3.83
C LEU A 12 -22.88 35.39 -4.93
N GLU A 13 -23.46 36.09 -5.90
CA GLU A 13 -24.09 35.54 -7.09
C GLU A 13 -23.09 34.81 -8.00
N ASP A 14 -21.88 35.34 -8.15
CA ASP A 14 -20.80 34.69 -8.91
C ASP A 14 -20.34 33.39 -8.21
N TYR A 15 -20.28 33.39 -6.88
CA TYR A 15 -19.94 32.19 -6.12
C TYR A 15 -21.05 31.12 -6.21
N ILE A 16 -22.32 31.54 -6.19
CA ILE A 16 -23.46 30.63 -6.36
C ILE A 16 -23.44 30.03 -7.77
N TYR A 17 -23.18 30.84 -8.80
CA TYR A 17 -23.05 30.37 -10.18
C TYR A 17 -21.89 29.37 -10.35
N ASP A 18 -20.73 29.61 -9.74
CA ASP A 18 -19.59 28.68 -9.76
C ASP A 18 -19.90 27.36 -9.02
N VAL A 19 -20.67 27.39 -7.93
CA VAL A 19 -21.08 26.18 -7.19
C VAL A 19 -22.14 25.39 -7.95
N GLU A 20 -23.09 26.08 -8.56
CA GLU A 20 -24.18 25.47 -9.33
C GLU A 20 -23.67 24.89 -10.66
N SER A 21 -22.76 25.60 -11.34
CA SER A 21 -22.06 25.10 -12.54
C SER A 21 -21.19 23.88 -12.22
N ARG A 22 -20.48 23.85 -11.10
CA ARG A 22 -19.74 22.65 -10.65
C ARG A 22 -20.63 21.47 -10.28
N SER A 23 -21.89 21.72 -9.94
CA SER A 23 -22.89 20.67 -9.68
C SER A 23 -23.56 20.16 -10.97
N LEU A 24 -23.48 20.95 -12.05
CA LEU A 24 -23.99 20.64 -13.40
C LEU A 24 -22.89 20.10 -14.33
N GLU A 25 -21.62 20.37 -14.02
CA GLU A 25 -20.47 19.69 -14.61
C GLU A 25 -20.54 18.22 -14.19
N PRO A 26 -20.56 17.25 -15.13
CA PRO A 26 -20.44 15.84 -14.79
C PRO A 26 -19.01 15.62 -14.26
N SER A 27 -18.82 15.88 -12.96
CA SER A 27 -17.56 15.65 -12.26
C SER A 27 -17.36 14.15 -12.11
N ALA A 28 -16.90 13.51 -13.19
CA ALA A 28 -16.89 12.06 -13.38
C ALA A 28 -18.30 11.44 -13.28
N ASP A 29 -18.70 10.69 -14.31
CA ASP A 29 -19.95 9.94 -14.29
C ASP A 29 -19.98 9.09 -12.99
N PRO A 30 -21.02 9.17 -12.13
CA PRO A 30 -21.08 8.41 -10.89
C PRO A 30 -20.88 6.90 -11.11
N GLU A 31 -21.22 6.41 -12.31
CA GLU A 31 -20.97 5.04 -12.75
C GLU A 31 -19.46 4.73 -12.93
N ASP A 32 -18.68 5.70 -13.42
CA ASP A 32 -17.21 5.61 -13.56
C ASP A 32 -16.52 5.59 -12.19
N VAL A 33 -17.00 6.40 -11.24
CA VAL A 33 -16.50 6.39 -9.85
C VAL A 33 -16.75 5.04 -9.18
N TYR A 34 -17.94 4.46 -9.38
CA TYR A 34 -18.29 3.15 -8.83
C TYR A 34 -17.46 2.02 -9.46
N ALA A 35 -17.25 2.07 -10.78
CA ALA A 35 -16.40 1.12 -11.50
C ALA A 35 -14.94 1.19 -11.04
N GLN A 36 -14.40 2.39 -10.85
CA GLN A 36 -13.05 2.61 -10.33
C GLN A 36 -12.90 2.06 -8.91
N LEU A 37 -13.88 2.30 -8.03
CA LEU A 37 -13.88 1.77 -6.68
C LEU A 37 -13.88 0.24 -6.68
N GLN A 38 -14.74 -0.39 -7.49
CA GLN A 38 -14.79 -1.84 -7.59
C GLN A 38 -13.47 -2.43 -8.14
N GLN A 39 -12.80 -1.73 -9.06
CA GLN A 39 -11.48 -2.14 -9.55
C GLN A 39 -10.43 -2.06 -8.44
N LYS A 40 -10.43 -0.97 -7.66
CA LYS A 40 -9.52 -0.79 -6.52
C LYS A 40 -9.73 -1.87 -5.46
N ASP A 41 -10.95 -2.27 -5.18
CA ASP A 41 -11.27 -3.31 -4.22
C ASP A 41 -10.74 -4.68 -4.66
N LYS A 42 -10.86 -5.01 -5.96
CA LYS A 42 -10.28 -6.23 -6.53
C LYS A 42 -8.76 -6.24 -6.41
N ASP A 43 -8.12 -5.12 -6.75
CA ASP A 43 -6.67 -4.99 -6.68
C ASP A 43 -6.16 -5.11 -5.22
N LEU A 44 -6.91 -4.57 -4.26
CA LEU A 44 -6.60 -4.69 -2.83
C LEU A 44 -6.67 -6.15 -2.34
N ILE A 45 -7.70 -6.89 -2.75
CA ILE A 45 -7.83 -8.31 -2.40
C ILE A 45 -6.66 -9.11 -2.98
N LEU A 46 -6.35 -8.89 -4.26
CA LEU A 46 -5.23 -9.58 -4.92
C LEU A 46 -3.90 -9.29 -4.24
N ALA A 47 -3.65 -8.03 -3.85
CA ALA A 47 -2.45 -7.65 -3.12
C ALA A 47 -2.34 -8.36 -1.77
N ALA A 48 -3.45 -8.55 -1.06
CA ALA A 48 -3.48 -9.29 0.20
C ALA A 48 -3.19 -10.79 0.00
N GLU A 49 -3.74 -11.41 -1.05
CA GLU A 49 -3.48 -12.82 -1.38
C GLU A 49 -2.00 -13.06 -1.75
N LEU A 50 -1.44 -12.18 -2.59
CA LEU A 50 -0.02 -12.22 -2.94
C LEU A 50 0.88 -12.00 -1.73
N GLY A 51 0.53 -11.03 -0.87
CA GLY A 51 1.24 -10.78 0.38
C GLY A 51 1.25 -12.00 1.30
N LYS A 52 0.11 -12.69 1.43
CA LYS A 52 -0.01 -13.93 2.21
C LYS A 52 0.89 -15.04 1.66
N ALA A 53 0.83 -15.28 0.35
CA ALA A 53 1.66 -16.30 -0.30
C ALA A 53 3.17 -15.99 -0.15
N LEU A 54 3.54 -14.72 -0.24
CA LEU A 54 4.93 -14.27 -0.10
C LEU A 54 5.42 -14.45 1.35
N LEU A 55 4.59 -14.13 2.34
CA LEU A 55 4.91 -14.36 3.75
C LEU A 55 5.09 -15.85 4.05
N GLU A 56 4.19 -16.71 3.56
CA GLU A 56 4.29 -18.17 3.73
C GLU A 56 5.61 -18.70 3.14
N LYS A 57 5.97 -18.27 1.92
CA LYS A 57 7.25 -18.62 1.31
C LYS A 57 8.46 -18.11 2.09
N ASN A 58 8.37 -16.92 2.68
CA ASN A 58 9.44 -16.36 3.48
C ASN A 58 9.64 -17.15 4.79
N GLU A 59 8.55 -17.57 5.43
CA GLU A 59 8.61 -18.44 6.62
C GLU A 59 9.19 -19.81 6.30
N GLU A 60 8.77 -20.44 5.20
CA GLU A 60 9.34 -21.72 4.74
C GLU A 60 10.85 -21.62 4.53
N LEU A 61 11.31 -20.57 3.85
CA LEU A 61 12.73 -20.30 3.61
C LEU A 61 13.48 -20.03 4.91
N SER A 62 12.90 -19.25 5.83
CA SER A 62 13.53 -18.95 7.12
C SER A 62 13.72 -20.22 7.95
N ARG A 63 12.70 -21.09 8.03
CA ARG A 63 12.80 -22.38 8.72
C ARG A 63 13.82 -23.30 8.06
N ALA A 64 13.91 -23.31 6.73
CA ALA A 64 14.91 -24.09 6.01
C ALA A 64 16.33 -23.60 6.30
N ASN A 65 16.53 -22.28 6.36
CA ASN A 65 17.81 -21.68 6.73
C ASN A 65 18.21 -22.02 8.16
N GLU A 66 17.30 -21.95 9.13
CA GLU A 66 17.57 -22.33 10.52
C GLU A 66 18.02 -23.79 10.62
N ARG A 67 17.32 -24.72 9.95
CA ARG A 67 17.72 -26.13 9.91
C ARG A 67 19.10 -26.33 9.30
N LEU A 68 19.38 -25.66 8.19
CA LEU A 68 20.69 -25.74 7.55
C LEU A 68 21.78 -25.22 8.48
N ALA A 69 21.54 -24.09 9.16
CA ALA A 69 22.48 -23.53 10.12
C ALA A 69 22.78 -24.49 11.27
N GLU A 70 21.74 -25.15 11.82
CA GLU A 70 21.90 -26.17 12.86
C GLU A 70 22.69 -27.39 12.37
N ASP A 71 22.37 -27.91 11.18
CA ASP A 71 23.10 -29.04 10.57
C ASP A 71 24.58 -28.71 10.35
N TYR A 72 24.88 -27.49 9.90
CA TYR A 72 26.27 -27.04 9.74
C TYR A 72 26.97 -26.88 11.08
N SER A 73 26.29 -26.34 12.10
CA SER A 73 26.85 -26.24 13.46
C SER A 73 27.20 -27.62 14.02
N GLN A 74 26.28 -28.58 13.93
CA GLN A 74 26.54 -29.95 14.40
C GLN A 74 27.72 -30.60 13.67
N LYS A 75 27.82 -30.45 12.34
CA LYS A 75 28.94 -31.00 11.58
C LYS A 75 30.28 -30.39 12.01
N LEU A 76 30.30 -29.08 12.28
CA LEU A 76 31.48 -28.39 12.78
C LEU A 76 31.86 -28.85 14.18
N GLU A 77 30.89 -28.97 15.08
CA GLU A 77 31.10 -29.50 16.44
C GLU A 77 31.66 -30.92 16.39
N VAL A 78 31.03 -31.84 15.65
CA VAL A 78 31.50 -33.22 15.51
C VAL A 78 32.91 -33.26 14.92
N SER A 79 33.18 -32.46 13.88
CA SER A 79 34.52 -32.37 13.29
C SER A 79 35.53 -31.88 14.32
N PHE A 80 35.21 -30.81 15.05
CA PHE A 80 36.06 -30.25 16.09
C PHE A 80 36.35 -31.27 17.20
N PHE A 81 35.34 -31.99 17.68
CA PHE A 81 35.52 -33.04 18.69
C PHE A 81 36.39 -34.19 18.20
N VAL A 82 36.26 -34.62 16.94
CA VAL A 82 37.13 -35.67 16.35
C VAL A 82 38.58 -35.20 16.29
N TYR A 83 38.83 -33.97 15.82
CA TYR A 83 40.19 -33.42 15.80
C TYR A 83 40.78 -33.28 17.21
N LEU A 84 39.97 -32.86 18.18
CA LEU A 84 40.41 -32.65 19.56
C LEU A 84 40.69 -33.97 20.31
N LEU A 85 39.98 -35.05 19.95
CA LEU A 85 40.22 -36.41 20.47
C LEU A 85 41.42 -37.11 19.80
N GLN A 86 41.89 -36.64 18.64
CA GLN A 86 43.09 -37.16 17.96
C GLN A 86 44.39 -36.47 18.38
N CYS A 87 44.34 -35.36 19.12
CA CYS A 87 45.51 -34.71 19.75
C CYS A 87 45.73 -35.24 21.18
#